data_AF-A0A7V3WIB4-F1
#
_entry.id   AF-A0A7V3WIB4-F1
#
_cell.length_a   1.000
_cell.length_b   1.000
_cell.length_c   1.000
_cell.angle_alpha   90.00
_cell.angle_beta   90.00
_cell.angle_gamma   90.00
#
_symmetry.space_group_name_H-M   'P 1'
#
loop_
_entity.id
_entity.type
_entity.pdbx_description
1 polymer ?
#
loop_
_entity_poly.entity_id
_entity_poly.type
_entity_poly.pdbx_seq_one_letter_code
_entity_poly.pdbx_strand_id
1 'polypeptide(L)' 'ISDVKIIGKTGVEIESLIAVTISALTIYDMCKAVDKEMTISDIMLLEKKGGKSGTFKRNG' A
#
# COMPACT_ATOMS: atom_id res chain seq x y z
N ILE A 1 4.35 -6.16 0.38
CA ILE A 1 3.04 -6.17 -0.31
C ILE A 1 1.96 -6.19 0.76
N SER A 2 0.86 -5.45 0.59
CA SER A 2 -0.26 -5.35 1.54
C SER A 2 -1.56 -5.74 0.84
N ASP A 3 -2.32 -6.67 1.43
CA ASP A 3 -3.58 -7.18 0.88
C ASP A 3 -4.71 -6.98 1.90
N VAL A 4 -5.77 -6.30 1.49
CA VAL A 4 -6.94 -5.99 2.34
C VAL A 4 -8.21 -6.48 1.66
N LYS A 5 -9.13 -7.05 2.44
CA LYS A 5 -10.43 -7.55 1.96
C LYS A 5 -11.53 -7.05 2.88
N ILE A 6 -12.66 -6.66 2.29
CA ILE A 6 -13.86 -6.24 3.01
C ILE A 6 -15.12 -6.71 2.28
N ILE A 7 -16.22 -6.81 3.01
CA ILE A 7 -17.58 -6.85 2.46
C ILE A 7 -18.18 -5.46 2.70
N GLY A 8 -18.22 -4.63 1.67
CA GLY A 8 -18.62 -3.23 1.80
C GLY A 8 -19.08 -2.61 0.48
N LYS A 9 -19.64 -1.40 0.56
CA LYS A 9 -20.10 -0.64 -0.63
C LYS A 9 -18.96 0.06 -1.37
N THR A 10 -17.82 0.27 -0.70
CA THR A 10 -16.63 0.94 -1.23
C THR A 10 -15.45 -0.03 -1.30
N GLY A 11 -14.47 0.29 -2.13
CA GLY A 11 -13.21 -0.44 -2.16
C GLY A 11 -12.34 -0.11 -0.94
N VAL A 12 -11.23 -0.85 -0.82
CA VAL A 12 -10.24 -0.74 0.27
C VAL A 12 -8.83 -0.41 -0.23
N GLU A 13 -8.75 0.33 -1.33
CA GLU A 13 -7.48 0.72 -1.94
C GLU A 13 -6.62 1.54 -0.98
N ILE A 14 -7.26 2.44 -0.23
CA ILE A 14 -6.59 3.34 0.70
C ILE A 14 -6.10 2.59 1.93
N GLU A 15 -6.87 1.64 2.44
CA GLU A 15 -6.51 0.81 3.59
C GLU A 15 -5.25 -0.01 3.29
N SER A 16 -5.15 -0.59 2.09
CA SER A 16 -3.93 -1.30 1.67
C SER A 16 -2.74 -0.34 1.53
N LEU A 17 -2.92 0.82 0.90
CA LEU A 17 -1.86 1.82 0.69
C LEU A 17 -1.37 2.44 2.01
N ILE A 18 -2.27 2.72 2.95
CA ILE A 18 -1.92 3.22 4.28
C ILE A 18 -1.15 2.13 5.05
N ALA A 19 -1.62 0.89 5.03
CA ALA A 19 -0.95 -0.21 5.74
C ALA A 19 0.50 -0.40 5.27
N VAL A 20 0.76 -0.37 3.96
CA VAL A 20 2.15 -0.47 3.45
C VAL A 20 2.97 0.78 3.79
N THR A 21 2.37 1.98 3.75
CA THR A 21 3.04 3.24 4.11
C THR A 21 3.48 3.24 5.56
N ILE A 22 2.59 2.88 6.49
CA ILE A 22 2.90 2.80 7.92
C ILE A 22 3.99 1.74 8.18
N SER A 23 3.91 0.60 7.50
CA SER A 23 4.93 -0.45 7.61
C SER A 23 6.30 0.05 7.13
N ALA A 24 6.36 0.77 6.00
CA ALA A 24 7.58 1.36 5.49
C ALA A 24 8.14 2.47 6.41
N LEU A 25 7.28 3.32 6.96
CA LEU A 25 7.67 4.34 7.94
C LEU A 25 8.21 3.71 9.23
N THR A 26 7.68 2.56 9.65
CA THR A 26 8.19 1.81 10.81
C THR A 26 9.60 1.29 10.55
N ILE A 27 9.86 0.78 9.34
CA ILE A 27 11.21 0.37 8.93
C ILE A 27 12.16 1.58 8.92
N TYR A 28 11.70 2.71 8.37
CA TYR A 28 12.47 3.95 8.42
C TYR A 28 12.80 4.34 9.86
N ASP A 29 11.83 4.27 10.78
CA ASP A 29 12.02 4.59 12.19
C ASP A 29 13.09 3.71 12.86
N MET A 30 13.13 2.42 12.52
CA MET A 30 14.14 1.49 13.03
C MET A 30 15.54 1.73 12.44
N CYS A 31 15.62 2.16 11.18
CA CYS A 31 16.89 2.27 10.45
C CYS A 31 17.46 3.70 10.39
N LYS A 32 16.69 4.74 10.78
CA LYS A 32 17.09 6.16 10.70
C LYS A 32 18.38 6.53 11.45
N ALA A 33 18.83 5.68 12.37
CA ALA A 33 20.09 5.87 13.08
C ALA A 33 21.31 5.52 12.22
N VAL A 34 21.15 4.61 11.26
CA VAL A 34 22.21 4.13 10.35
C VAL A 34 22.28 5.02 9.12
N ASP A 35 21.12 5.32 8.53
CA ASP A 35 21.01 6.14 7.32
C ASP A 35 19.77 7.04 7.43
N LYS A 36 19.95 8.35 7.30
CA LYS A 36 18.88 9.35 7.37
C LYS A 36 18.37 9.78 5.99
N GLU A 37 19.05 9.38 4.92
CA GLU A 37 18.70 9.74 3.54
C GLU A 37 17.89 8.64 2.84
N MET A 38 17.56 7.56 3.56
CA MET A 38 16.69 6.49 3.06
C MET A 38 15.40 7.07 2.45
N THR A 39 15.09 6.66 1.23
CA THR A 39 13.88 7.10 0.54
C THR A 39 12.87 5.95 0.47
N ILE A 40 11.63 6.22 0.86
CA ILE A 40 10.51 5.31 0.63
C ILE A 40 9.90 5.67 -0.74
N SER A 41 9.98 4.75 -1.70
CA SER A 41 9.46 4.92 -3.07
C SER A 41 8.44 3.85 -3.44
N ASP A 42 7.85 3.98 -4.63
CA ASP A 42 7.05 2.93 -5.29
C ASP A 42 5.85 2.41 -4.50
N ILE A 43 5.26 3.26 -3.66
CA ILE A 43 3.98 2.97 -3.00
C ILE A 43 2.86 3.14 -4.02
N MET A 44 2.29 2.02 -4.45
CA MET A 44 1.27 2.01 -5.49
C MET A 44 0.31 0.82 -5.40
N LEU A 45 -0.90 1.02 -5.92
CA LEU A 45 -1.90 -0.03 -6.02
C LEU A 45 -1.55 -0.99 -7.17
N LEU A 46 -1.37 -2.26 -6.86
CA LEU A 46 -1.05 -3.32 -7.83
C LEU A 46 -2.31 -3.99 -8.39
N GLU A 47 -3.28 -4.26 -7.53
CA GLU A 47 -4.49 -4.99 -7.91
C GLU A 47 -5.66 -4.52 -7.03
N LYS A 48 -6.85 -4.44 -7.63
CA LYS A 48 -8.11 -4.23 -6.93
C LYS A 48 -9.16 -5.12 -7.58
N LYS A 49 -9.96 -5.81 -6.76
CA LYS A 49 -11.12 -6.58 -7.23
C LYS A 49 -12.41 -6.03 -6.62
N GLY A 50 -13.44 -5.92 -7.45
CA GLY A 50 -14.80 -5.63 -7.01
C GLY A 50 -15.25 -4.18 -7.25
N GLY A 51 -16.54 -3.96 -6.98
CA GLY A 51 -17.23 -2.72 -7.35
C GLY A 51 -17.56 -2.64 -8.85
N LYS A 52 -18.19 -1.53 -9.26
CA LYS A 52 -18.63 -1.31 -10.64
C LYS A 52 -17.48 -1.33 -11.66
N SER A 53 -16.28 -0.92 -11.24
CA SER A 53 -15.08 -0.85 -12.09
C SER A 53 -14.44 -2.22 -12.37
N GLY A 54 -14.91 -3.30 -11.75
CA GLY A 54 -14.39 -4.65 -11.98
C GLY A 54 -13.01 -4.88 -11.36
N THR A 55 -12.16 -5.66 -12.06
CA THR A 55 -10.80 -5.94 -11.62
C THR A 55 -9.82 -4.98 -12.28
N PHE A 56 -9.09 -4.22 -11.47
CA PHE A 56 -7.94 -3.44 -11.90
C PHE A 56 -6.67 -4.24 -11.58
N LYS A 57 -5.74 -4.29 -12.53
CA LYS A 57 -4.39 -4.78 -12.33
C LYS A 57 -3.43 -3.83 -13.02
N ARG A 58 -2.42 -3.37 -12.29
CA ARG A 58 -1.37 -2.52 -12.84
C ARG A 58 -0.50 -3.35 -13.78
N ASN A 59 -0.40 -2.93 -15.04
CA ASN A 59 0.60 -3.44 -15.97
C ASN A 59 1.91 -2.72 -15.65
N GLY A 60 2.95 -3.48 -15.36
CA GLY A 60 4.30 -2.96 -15.11
C GLY A 60 4.94 -2.42 -16.38
#